data_AF-A0A1T8I5X1-F1
#
_entry.id   AF-A0A1T8I5X1-F1
#
_cell.length_a   1.000
_cell.length_b   1.000
_cell.length_c   1.000
_cell.angle_alpha   90.00
_cell.angle_beta   90.00
_cell.angle_gamma   90.00
#
_symmetry.space_group_name_H-M   'P 1'
#
loop_
_entity.id
_entity.type
_entity.pdbx_description
1 polymer ?
#
loop_
_entity_poly.entity_id
_entity_poly.type
_entity_poly.pdbx_seq_one_letter_code
_entity_poly.pdbx_strand_id
1 'polypeptide(L)'
;MTLAPRLADTADHVSVVQRSPSYVISRPQRDRFANLLLRWLPHMVALPVIRAKNISLMTFSLYLARRVPQRMGDAIVDRAKRELPPGYDSEKHFRPRYKIWDNRLCLILDGDLFQSIGRGDLTMVTGEIERFTGEGLLLTSGEHIPADIVVAATGFHMRLFGGIEFYRDDEPIDFSSTVCYKGMMLDGIPNFAFTVGYQAATYTLKADIVSRYVSRLLGYLFENGISSVTPHLDDSSVDLEPFTGYRPGYVQRVLADLPRQGSKPPWRLSMNYYRDMWMARAQSVEDANLHFSRNSTVS
;
A
#
# COMPACT_ATOMS: atom_id res chain seq x y z
N MET A 1 -10.06 -10.26 8.33
CA MET A 1 -10.75 -9.31 9.24
C MET A 1 -12.02 -8.76 8.62
N THR A 2 -11.98 -7.99 7.53
CA THR A 2 -13.21 -7.39 6.93
C THR A 2 -14.26 -8.38 6.42
N LEU A 3 -13.86 -9.61 6.08
CA LEU A 3 -14.79 -10.69 5.73
C LEU A 3 -15.59 -11.19 6.96
N ALA A 4 -14.99 -11.16 8.15
CA ALA A 4 -15.52 -11.87 9.30
C ALA A 4 -16.87 -11.34 9.82
N PRO A 5 -17.14 -10.02 9.89
CA PRO A 5 -18.45 -9.51 10.26
C PRO A 5 -19.57 -10.01 9.34
N ARG A 6 -19.30 -10.09 8.04
CA ARG A 6 -20.28 -10.58 7.05
C ARG A 6 -20.54 -12.07 7.14
N LEU A 7 -19.54 -12.86 7.53
CA LEU A 7 -19.75 -14.28 7.81
C LEU A 7 -20.56 -14.48 9.09
N ALA A 8 -20.31 -13.65 10.12
CA ALA A 8 -21.03 -13.68 11.39
C ALA A 8 -22.52 -13.34 11.25
N ASP A 9 -22.94 -12.67 10.17
CA ASP A 9 -24.37 -12.46 9.87
C ASP A 9 -25.11 -13.77 9.50
N THR A 10 -24.38 -14.86 9.19
CA THR A 10 -24.95 -16.12 8.66
C THR A 10 -24.50 -17.38 9.39
N ALA A 11 -23.28 -17.39 9.92
CA ALA A 11 -22.76 -18.51 10.71
C ALA A 11 -23.22 -18.39 12.16
N ASP A 12 -23.37 -19.53 12.84
CA ASP A 12 -23.67 -19.56 14.27
C ASP A 12 -22.57 -18.89 15.11
N HIS A 13 -21.30 -19.12 14.73
CA HIS A 13 -20.15 -18.43 15.30
C HIS A 13 -18.98 -18.32 14.31
N VAL A 14 -18.19 -17.25 14.41
CA VAL A 14 -16.98 -17.05 13.59
C VAL A 14 -15.74 -16.84 14.47
N SER A 15 -14.77 -17.74 14.36
CA SER A 15 -13.45 -17.59 14.97
C SER A 15 -12.44 -17.03 13.96
N VAL A 16 -11.91 -15.84 14.22
CA VAL A 16 -10.84 -15.24 13.41
C VAL A 16 -9.49 -15.58 14.01
N VAL A 17 -8.86 -16.64 13.50
CA VAL A 17 -7.53 -17.07 13.93
C VAL A 17 -6.45 -16.24 13.23
N GLN A 18 -5.51 -15.68 14.00
CA GLN A 18 -4.38 -14.89 13.51
C GLN A 18 -3.09 -15.25 14.24
N ARG A 19 -1.98 -15.43 13.51
CA ARG A 19 -0.65 -15.64 14.12
C ARG A 19 -0.16 -14.42 14.89
N SER A 20 -0.41 -13.24 14.36
CA SER A 20 -0.03 -11.98 14.97
C SER A 20 -1.17 -10.98 14.81
N PRO A 21 -1.53 -10.25 15.88
CA PRO A 21 -2.58 -9.26 15.80
C PRO A 21 -2.19 -8.10 14.89
N SER A 22 -3.18 -7.32 14.46
CA SER A 22 -3.00 -6.12 13.64
C SER A 22 -3.69 -4.92 14.29
N TYR A 23 -3.17 -3.72 14.08
CA TYR A 23 -3.90 -2.51 14.44
C TYR A 23 -5.21 -2.41 13.65
N VAL A 24 -6.33 -2.26 14.35
CA VAL A 24 -7.67 -2.11 13.77
C VAL A 24 -8.23 -0.74 14.11
N ILE A 25 -8.71 0.00 13.11
CA ILE A 25 -9.35 1.30 13.27
C ILE A 25 -10.74 1.27 12.65
N SER A 26 -11.74 1.70 13.41
CA SER A 26 -13.08 1.99 12.90
C SER A 26 -13.13 3.37 12.25
N ARG A 27 -13.59 3.44 11.01
CA ARG A 27 -13.92 4.70 10.31
C ARG A 27 -15.40 4.70 9.91
N PRO A 28 -16.08 5.84 10.04
CA PRO A 28 -17.42 5.99 9.48
C PRO A 28 -17.40 5.79 7.97
N GLN A 29 -18.39 5.06 7.44
CA GLN A 29 -18.53 4.88 5.99
C GLN A 29 -18.83 6.21 5.26
N ARG A 30 -19.52 7.13 5.93
CA ARG A 30 -19.90 8.45 5.38
C ARG A 30 -19.07 9.57 5.99
N ASP A 31 -18.38 10.34 5.14
CA ASP A 31 -17.69 11.57 5.56
C ASP A 31 -18.70 12.73 5.68
N ARG A 32 -19.14 13.01 6.91
CA ARG A 32 -20.09 14.09 7.22
C ARG A 32 -19.60 15.46 6.73
N PHE A 33 -18.29 15.71 6.79
CA PHE A 33 -17.72 16.97 6.33
C PHE A 33 -17.77 17.07 4.80
N ALA A 34 -17.44 15.99 4.09
CA ALA A 34 -17.55 15.94 2.64
C ALA A 34 -19.00 16.14 2.18
N ASN A 35 -19.96 15.47 2.83
CA ASN A 35 -21.37 15.59 2.51
C ASN A 35 -21.89 17.01 2.76
N LEU A 36 -21.42 17.67 3.83
CA LEU A 36 -21.77 19.06 4.10
C LEU A 36 -21.22 19.99 3.00
N LEU A 37 -19.94 19.86 2.63
CA LEU A 37 -19.36 20.67 1.57
C LEU A 37 -20.07 20.48 0.23
N LEU A 38 -20.38 19.24 -0.14
CA LEU A 38 -21.10 18.93 -1.38
C LEU A 38 -22.55 19.45 -1.38
N ARG A 39 -23.15 19.67 -0.20
CA ARG A 39 -24.48 20.26 -0.07
C ARG A 39 -24.48 21.78 -0.32
N TRP A 40 -23.40 22.47 0.03
CA TRP A 40 -23.34 23.94 0.02
C TRP A 40 -22.46 24.55 -1.08
N LEU A 41 -21.54 23.78 -1.67
CA LEU A 41 -20.59 24.26 -2.67
C LEU A 41 -20.71 23.46 -3.99
N PRO A 42 -20.50 24.11 -5.14
CA PRO A 42 -20.36 23.40 -6.42
C PRO A 42 -19.24 22.37 -6.39
N HIS A 43 -19.41 21.27 -7.14
CA HIS A 43 -18.45 20.17 -7.23
C HIS A 43 -17.02 20.62 -7.57
N MET A 44 -16.88 21.64 -8.42
CA MET A 44 -15.56 22.17 -8.83
C MET A 44 -14.75 22.75 -7.66
N VAL A 45 -15.41 23.19 -6.59
CA VAL A 45 -14.75 23.72 -5.38
C VAL A 45 -14.72 22.65 -4.28
N ALA A 46 -15.83 21.95 -4.06
CA ALA A 46 -15.96 20.98 -2.99
C ALA A 46 -14.98 19.79 -3.14
N LEU A 47 -14.87 19.21 -4.34
CA LEU A 47 -14.08 17.99 -4.56
C LEU A 47 -12.56 18.20 -4.34
N PRO A 48 -11.92 19.26 -4.87
CA PRO A 48 -10.53 19.54 -4.58
C PRO A 48 -10.25 19.75 -3.08
N VAL A 49 -11.15 20.45 -2.37
CA VAL A 49 -11.02 20.70 -0.93
C VAL A 49 -11.12 19.40 -0.13
N ILE A 50 -12.12 18.55 -0.43
CA ILE A 50 -12.29 17.24 0.20
C ILE A 50 -11.07 16.36 -0.04
N ARG A 51 -10.57 16.32 -1.28
CA ARG A 51 -9.37 15.56 -1.64
C ARG A 51 -8.14 16.07 -0.89
N ALA A 52 -7.95 17.39 -0.83
CA ALA A 52 -6.85 18.01 -0.08
C ALA A 52 -6.94 17.68 1.41
N LYS A 53 -8.11 17.80 2.04
CA LYS A 53 -8.33 17.41 3.45
C LYS A 53 -7.91 15.97 3.71
N ASN A 54 -8.39 15.03 2.90
CA ASN A 54 -8.14 13.59 3.12
C ASN A 54 -6.68 13.22 2.91
N ILE A 55 -6.04 13.77 1.88
CA ILE A 55 -4.61 13.54 1.61
C ILE A 55 -3.75 14.16 2.72
N SER A 56 -4.06 15.38 3.15
CA SER A 56 -3.36 16.04 4.26
C SER A 56 -3.51 15.27 5.56
N LEU A 57 -4.72 14.81 5.91
CA LEU A 57 -4.96 14.04 7.13
C LEU A 57 -4.15 12.74 7.14
N MET A 58 -4.12 12.03 6.01
CA MET A 58 -3.35 10.80 5.86
C MET A 58 -1.83 11.06 5.91
N THR A 59 -1.35 12.12 5.25
CA THR A 59 0.06 12.53 5.28
C THR A 59 0.48 12.92 6.70
N PHE A 60 -0.36 13.66 7.41
CA PHE A 60 -0.14 14.04 8.80
C PHE A 60 -0.15 12.82 9.74
N SER A 61 -1.06 11.87 9.53
CA SER A 61 -1.09 10.61 10.28
C SER A 61 0.22 9.81 10.09
N LEU A 62 0.75 9.73 8.87
CA LEU A 62 2.04 9.11 8.59
C LEU A 62 3.21 9.84 9.27
N TYR A 63 3.18 11.18 9.25
CA TYR A 63 4.20 11.99 9.91
C TYR A 63 4.21 11.74 11.43
N LEU A 64 3.04 11.78 12.07
CA LEU A 64 2.91 11.47 13.49
C LEU A 64 3.34 10.04 13.81
N ALA A 65 2.99 9.08 12.95
CA ALA A 65 3.36 7.67 13.13
C ALA A 65 4.87 7.46 13.18
N ARG A 66 5.63 8.24 12.41
CA ARG A 66 7.10 8.20 12.46
C ARG A 66 7.67 8.89 13.69
N ARG A 67 7.03 9.97 14.17
CA ARG A 67 7.52 10.73 15.33
C ARG A 67 7.17 10.12 16.69
N VAL A 68 5.96 9.58 16.83
CA VAL A 68 5.43 9.06 18.09
C VAL A 68 4.69 7.72 17.89
N PRO A 69 5.37 6.69 17.33
CA PRO A 69 4.73 5.44 16.94
C PRO A 69 4.04 4.71 18.10
N GLN A 70 4.66 4.68 19.29
CA GLN A 70 4.12 3.99 20.46
C GLN A 70 2.80 4.63 20.89
N ARG A 71 2.79 5.95 21.13
CA ARG A 71 1.59 6.69 21.55
C ARG A 71 0.43 6.53 20.58
N MET A 72 0.71 6.51 19.28
CA MET A 72 -0.32 6.28 18.27
C MET A 72 -0.84 4.84 18.29
N GLY A 73 0.04 3.85 18.45
CA GLY A 73 -0.36 2.45 18.62
C GLY A 73 -1.22 2.26 19.86
N ASP A 74 -0.80 2.81 20.99
CA ASP A 74 -1.54 2.79 22.26
C ASP A 74 -2.94 3.40 22.09
N ALA A 75 -3.02 4.59 21.48
CA ALA A 75 -4.30 5.25 21.25
C ALA A 75 -5.26 4.43 20.36
N ILE A 76 -4.75 3.63 19.42
CA ILE A 76 -5.55 2.72 18.60
C ILE A 76 -6.07 1.54 19.42
N VAL A 77 -5.19 0.89 20.19
CA VAL A 77 -5.57 -0.25 21.04
C VAL A 77 -6.55 0.19 22.13
N ASP A 78 -6.32 1.33 22.77
CA ASP A 78 -7.22 1.91 23.76
C ASP A 78 -8.58 2.26 23.16
N ARG A 79 -8.61 2.69 21.90
CA ARG A 79 -9.86 2.92 21.17
C ARG A 79 -10.59 1.61 20.93
N ALA A 80 -9.91 0.57 20.46
CA ALA A 80 -10.50 -0.75 20.28
C ALA A 80 -11.09 -1.27 21.60
N LYS A 81 -10.36 -1.15 22.71
CA LYS A 81 -10.82 -1.52 24.05
C LYS A 81 -12.14 -0.86 24.46
N ARG A 82 -12.36 0.40 24.08
CA ARG A 82 -13.62 1.13 24.36
C ARG A 82 -14.79 0.70 23.48
N GLU A 83 -14.51 0.15 22.30
CA GLU A 83 -15.53 -0.35 21.36
C GLU A 83 -15.85 -1.84 21.61
N LEU A 84 -15.06 -2.53 22.42
CA LEU A 84 -15.21 -3.96 22.76
C LEU A 84 -15.96 -4.17 24.10
N PRO A 85 -16.53 -5.37 24.33
CA PRO A 85 -17.11 -5.74 25.61
C PRO A 85 -16.15 -5.59 26.80
N PRO A 86 -16.66 -5.26 27.99
CA PRO A 86 -15.85 -5.26 29.22
C PRO A 86 -15.15 -6.60 29.43
N GLY A 87 -13.85 -6.57 29.70
CA GLY A 87 -13.03 -7.77 29.95
C GLY A 87 -12.45 -8.44 28.70
N TYR A 88 -12.77 -7.98 27.48
CA TYR A 88 -12.15 -8.51 26.27
C TYR A 88 -10.64 -8.19 26.24
N ASP A 89 -9.82 -9.19 25.90
CA ASP A 89 -8.36 -9.05 25.85
C ASP A 89 -7.91 -8.31 24.59
N SER A 90 -8.12 -6.99 24.59
CA SER A 90 -7.74 -6.12 23.47
C SER A 90 -6.23 -6.10 23.22
N GLU A 91 -5.45 -6.30 24.28
CA GLU A 91 -4.00 -6.36 24.25
C GLU A 91 -3.53 -7.57 23.45
N LYS A 92 -4.03 -8.78 23.77
CA LYS A 92 -3.71 -10.01 23.03
C LYS A 92 -4.19 -9.99 21.58
N HIS A 93 -5.36 -9.43 21.31
CA HIS A 93 -6.02 -9.58 20.01
C HIS A 93 -5.84 -8.41 19.04
N PHE A 94 -5.41 -7.23 19.51
CA PHE A 94 -5.27 -6.03 18.66
C PHE A 94 -3.94 -5.28 18.82
N ARG A 95 -3.03 -5.66 19.73
CA ARG A 95 -1.69 -5.05 19.83
C ARG A 95 -0.62 -5.83 19.05
N PRO A 96 -0.23 -5.40 17.84
CA PRO A 96 0.88 -6.01 17.11
C PRO A 96 2.24 -5.76 17.76
N ARG A 97 3.22 -6.59 17.38
CA ARG A 97 4.65 -6.43 17.75
C ARG A 97 5.40 -5.40 16.89
N TYR A 98 4.74 -4.79 15.91
CA TYR A 98 5.32 -3.83 14.96
C TYR A 98 4.78 -2.41 15.20
N LYS A 99 5.50 -1.38 14.73
CA LYS A 99 5.07 0.02 14.92
C LYS A 99 3.96 0.36 13.93
N ILE A 100 3.11 1.31 14.30
CA ILE A 100 2.04 1.76 13.41
C ILE A 100 2.60 2.14 12.02
N TRP A 101 1.95 1.65 10.95
CA TRP A 101 2.36 1.76 9.54
C TRP A 101 3.58 0.96 9.06
N ASP A 102 4.28 0.21 9.92
CA ASP A 102 5.27 -0.78 9.45
C ASP A 102 4.59 -1.89 8.60
N ASN A 103 3.33 -2.20 8.94
CA ASN A 103 2.39 -2.94 8.13
C ASN A 103 1.13 -2.11 7.87
N ARG A 104 0.32 -2.53 6.88
CA ARG A 104 -0.93 -1.85 6.53
C ARG A 104 -1.92 -1.94 7.71
N LEU A 105 -2.54 -0.82 8.05
CA LEU A 105 -3.60 -0.79 9.07
C LEU A 105 -4.85 -1.48 8.56
N CYS A 106 -5.52 -2.22 9.44
CA CYS A 106 -6.83 -2.79 9.13
C CYS A 106 -7.91 -1.73 9.41
N LEU A 107 -8.58 -1.27 8.36
CA LEU A 107 -9.68 -0.35 8.47
C LEU A 107 -11.00 -1.13 8.42
N ILE A 108 -11.80 -1.00 9.47
CA ILE A 108 -13.16 -1.54 9.52
C ILE A 108 -14.18 -0.39 9.38
N LEU A 109 -15.37 -0.71 8.89
CA LEU A 109 -16.40 0.27 8.60
C LEU A 109 -17.44 0.26 9.71
N ASP A 110 -17.75 1.45 10.25
CA ASP A 110 -18.78 1.67 11.26
C ASP A 110 -18.65 0.77 12.51
N GLY A 111 -17.45 0.21 12.77
CA GLY A 111 -17.18 -0.66 13.91
C GLY A 111 -17.81 -2.06 13.81
N ASP A 112 -18.18 -2.50 12.60
CA ASP A 112 -18.84 -3.79 12.32
C ASP A 112 -18.19 -5.00 13.01
N LEU A 113 -16.85 -5.08 13.01
CA LEU A 113 -16.09 -6.11 13.71
C LEU A 113 -16.30 -6.06 15.22
N PHE A 114 -16.18 -4.89 15.83
CA PHE A 114 -16.34 -4.74 17.28
C PHE A 114 -17.79 -4.98 17.71
N GLN A 115 -18.76 -4.59 16.89
CA GLN A 115 -20.18 -4.89 17.12
C GLN A 115 -20.45 -6.39 17.07
N SER A 116 -19.87 -7.11 16.11
CA SER A 116 -20.03 -8.57 16.00
C SER A 116 -19.40 -9.30 17.19
N ILE A 117 -18.24 -8.84 17.65
CA ILE A 117 -17.64 -9.32 18.92
C ILE A 117 -18.55 -9.00 20.10
N GLY A 118 -19.17 -7.82 20.10
CA GLY A 118 -20.07 -7.37 21.15
C GLY A 118 -21.36 -8.19 21.28
N ARG A 119 -21.85 -8.76 20.18
CA ARG A 119 -23.02 -9.66 20.18
C ARG A 119 -22.67 -11.09 20.59
N GLY A 120 -21.40 -11.49 20.46
CA GLY A 120 -20.92 -12.85 20.76
C GLY A 120 -20.78 -13.74 19.52
N ASP A 121 -21.18 -13.26 18.36
CA ASP A 121 -21.17 -14.01 17.09
C ASP A 121 -19.74 -14.18 16.51
N LEU A 122 -18.76 -13.43 17.03
CA LEU A 122 -17.39 -13.41 16.53
C LEU A 122 -16.35 -13.37 17.66
N THR A 123 -15.32 -14.22 17.55
CA THR A 123 -14.17 -14.21 18.46
C THR A 123 -12.85 -14.04 17.70
N MET A 124 -11.96 -13.19 18.21
CA MET A 124 -10.57 -13.11 17.74
C MET A 124 -9.74 -14.14 18.50
N VAL A 125 -8.95 -14.93 17.79
CA VAL A 125 -8.06 -15.93 18.38
C VAL A 125 -6.65 -15.62 17.90
N THR A 126 -5.76 -15.22 18.81
CA THR A 126 -4.35 -14.96 18.49
C THR A 126 -3.51 -16.16 18.89
N GLY A 127 -2.94 -16.86 17.92
CA GLY A 127 -2.14 -18.06 18.13
C GLY A 127 -1.62 -18.64 16.82
N GLU A 128 -0.65 -19.56 16.92
CA GLU A 128 -0.13 -20.30 15.78
C GLU A 128 -0.87 -21.63 15.63
N ILE A 129 -1.30 -21.92 14.41
CA ILE A 129 -1.95 -23.19 14.07
C ILE A 129 -0.86 -24.25 13.98
N GLU A 130 -0.98 -25.32 14.76
CA GLU A 130 -0.12 -26.50 14.68
C GLU A 130 -0.57 -27.41 13.54
N ARG A 131 -1.87 -27.77 13.54
CA ARG A 131 -2.46 -28.64 12.51
C ARG A 131 -3.98 -28.50 12.43
N PHE A 132 -4.52 -28.97 11.32
CA PHE A 132 -5.95 -29.25 11.18
C PHE A 132 -6.28 -30.57 11.88
N THR A 133 -7.50 -30.65 12.41
CA THR A 133 -8.08 -31.85 13.00
C THR A 133 -9.39 -32.17 12.28
N GLY A 134 -9.99 -33.33 12.56
CA GLY A 134 -11.31 -33.67 12.01
C GLY A 134 -12.43 -32.71 12.45
N GLU A 135 -12.21 -31.96 13.53
CA GLU A 135 -13.22 -31.12 14.18
C GLU A 135 -12.86 -29.62 14.19
N GLY A 136 -11.77 -29.22 13.51
CA GLY A 136 -11.32 -27.83 13.49
C GLY A 136 -9.80 -27.66 13.51
N LEU A 137 -9.30 -26.72 14.31
CA LEU A 137 -7.88 -26.33 14.35
C LEU A 137 -7.27 -26.58 15.73
N LEU A 138 -6.08 -27.19 15.79
CA LEU A 138 -5.27 -27.24 17.01
C LEU A 138 -4.20 -26.16 16.94
N LEU A 139 -4.15 -25.30 17.94
CA LEU A 139 -3.08 -24.31 18.11
C LEU A 139 -1.87 -24.93 18.82
N THR A 140 -0.70 -24.36 18.63
CA THR A 140 0.53 -24.76 19.32
C THR A 140 0.46 -24.57 20.85
N SER A 141 -0.51 -23.79 21.33
CA SER A 141 -0.83 -23.66 22.75
C SER A 141 -1.57 -24.88 23.33
N GLY A 142 -2.01 -25.82 22.49
CA GLY A 142 -2.91 -26.92 22.84
C GLY A 142 -4.39 -26.55 22.80
N GLU A 143 -4.73 -25.29 22.54
CA GLU A 143 -6.12 -24.84 22.38
C GLU A 143 -6.71 -25.40 21.08
N HIS A 144 -7.87 -26.05 21.19
CA HIS A 144 -8.64 -26.52 20.04
C HIS A 144 -9.74 -25.52 19.70
N ILE A 145 -9.80 -25.13 18.43
CA ILE A 145 -10.81 -24.23 17.88
C ILE A 145 -11.75 -25.06 17.02
N PRO A 146 -12.98 -25.34 17.48
CA PRO A 146 -13.94 -26.11 16.71
C PRO A 146 -14.35 -25.34 15.45
N ALA A 147 -14.46 -26.04 14.33
CA ALA A 147 -14.91 -25.44 13.07
C ALA A 147 -15.46 -26.49 12.12
N ASP A 148 -16.66 -26.25 11.60
CA ASP A 148 -17.24 -27.03 10.51
C ASP A 148 -16.67 -26.62 9.14
N ILE A 149 -16.28 -25.35 9.00
CA ILE A 149 -15.75 -24.77 7.76
C ILE A 149 -14.54 -23.90 8.10
N VAL A 150 -13.43 -24.12 7.39
CA VAL A 150 -12.23 -23.27 7.49
C VAL A 150 -12.05 -22.45 6.22
N VAL A 151 -12.05 -21.13 6.35
CA VAL A 151 -11.80 -20.19 5.24
C VAL A 151 -10.36 -19.66 5.32
N ALA A 152 -9.51 -20.08 4.38
CA ALA A 152 -8.13 -19.66 4.30
C ALA A 152 -7.98 -18.25 3.69
N ALA A 153 -7.84 -17.22 4.52
CA ALA A 153 -7.59 -15.83 4.10
C ALA A 153 -6.08 -15.47 4.13
N THR A 154 -5.23 -16.25 3.44
CA THR A 154 -3.76 -16.31 3.63
C THR A 154 -2.93 -15.22 2.93
N GLY A 155 -3.57 -14.20 2.35
CA GLY A 155 -2.89 -13.07 1.72
C GLY A 155 -2.45 -13.35 0.29
N PHE A 156 -1.27 -12.85 -0.11
CA PHE A 156 -0.81 -12.91 -1.51
C PHE A 156 0.72 -13.05 -1.63
N HIS A 157 1.15 -13.59 -2.78
CA HIS A 157 2.53 -13.54 -3.26
C HIS A 157 2.66 -12.39 -4.26
N MET A 158 3.63 -11.51 -4.04
CA MET A 158 3.91 -10.43 -4.99
C MET A 158 4.57 -11.00 -6.23
N ARG A 159 4.08 -10.60 -7.41
CA ARG A 159 4.75 -10.82 -8.70
C ARG A 159 5.03 -9.48 -9.34
N LEU A 160 6.27 -9.22 -9.69
CA LEU A 160 6.67 -8.05 -10.47
C LEU A 160 5.93 -8.09 -11.81
N PHE A 161 5.29 -6.98 -12.17
CA PHE A 161 4.64 -6.78 -13.47
C PHE A 161 3.68 -7.90 -13.90
N GLY A 162 2.98 -8.52 -12.93
CA GLY A 162 2.07 -9.62 -13.22
C GLY A 162 2.75 -10.94 -13.60
N GLY A 163 4.08 -11.00 -13.55
CA GLY A 163 4.86 -12.17 -13.95
C GLY A 163 5.16 -12.27 -15.44
N ILE A 164 5.05 -11.14 -16.16
CA ILE A 164 5.50 -11.03 -17.55
C ILE A 164 7.02 -11.09 -17.57
N GLU A 165 7.57 -11.88 -18.49
CA GLU A 165 9.01 -11.92 -18.76
C GLU A 165 9.35 -10.80 -19.76
N PHE A 166 10.37 -10.00 -19.43
CA PHE A 166 10.80 -8.88 -20.25
C PHE A 166 12.19 -9.15 -20.79
N TYR A 167 12.38 -8.79 -22.06
CA TYR A 167 13.64 -8.97 -22.77
C TYR A 167 14.07 -7.65 -23.41
N ARG A 168 15.39 -7.45 -23.49
CA ARG A 168 16.01 -6.38 -24.28
C ARG A 168 17.12 -7.02 -25.09
N ASP A 169 17.05 -6.89 -26.41
CA ASP A 169 18.00 -7.51 -27.34
C ASP A 169 18.17 -9.02 -27.08
N ASP A 170 17.03 -9.72 -26.93
CA ASP A 170 16.91 -11.15 -26.59
C ASP A 170 17.49 -11.57 -25.21
N GLU A 171 17.99 -10.64 -24.41
CA GLU A 171 18.45 -10.91 -23.04
C GLU A 171 17.34 -10.62 -22.01
N PRO A 172 17.11 -11.52 -21.03
CA PRO A 172 16.14 -11.29 -19.98
C PRO A 172 16.56 -10.12 -19.10
N ILE A 173 15.61 -9.24 -18.78
CA ILE A 173 15.86 -8.09 -17.90
C ILE A 173 15.87 -8.54 -16.44
N ASP A 174 17.02 -8.39 -15.78
CA ASP A 174 17.12 -8.47 -14.33
C ASP A 174 16.70 -7.13 -13.69
N PHE A 175 15.48 -7.08 -13.17
CA PHE A 175 14.97 -5.88 -12.52
C PHE A 175 15.73 -5.50 -11.25
N SER A 176 16.37 -6.45 -10.57
CA SER A 176 17.11 -6.18 -9.32
C SER A 176 18.35 -5.32 -9.54
N SER A 177 18.89 -5.32 -10.76
CA SER A 177 20.04 -4.50 -11.14
C SER A 177 19.65 -3.07 -11.55
N THR A 178 18.38 -2.84 -11.91
CA THR A 178 17.87 -1.54 -12.35
C THR A 178 17.60 -0.57 -11.19
N VAL A 179 17.55 0.73 -11.49
CA VAL A 179 17.25 1.80 -10.52
C VAL A 179 15.98 2.56 -10.94
N CYS A 180 15.09 2.78 -9.98
CA CYS A 180 13.82 3.43 -10.24
C CYS A 180 13.98 4.95 -10.44
N TYR A 181 13.59 5.43 -11.61
CA TYR A 181 13.53 6.85 -11.96
C TYR A 181 12.14 7.43 -11.72
N LYS A 182 12.05 8.54 -10.97
CA LYS A 182 10.80 9.24 -10.61
C LYS A 182 9.71 8.33 -10.01
N GLY A 183 10.07 7.15 -9.51
CA GLY A 183 9.12 6.18 -8.97
C GLY A 183 8.25 5.49 -10.02
N MET A 184 8.59 5.59 -11.32
CA MET A 184 7.74 5.10 -12.40
C MET A 184 8.44 4.61 -13.67
N MET A 185 9.73 4.88 -13.89
CA MET A 185 10.52 4.31 -14.99
C MET A 185 11.76 3.60 -14.42
N LEU A 186 12.50 2.86 -15.24
CA LEU A 186 13.67 2.10 -14.81
C LEU A 186 14.91 2.48 -15.62
N ASP A 187 16.01 2.73 -14.92
CA ASP A 187 17.33 2.96 -15.47
C ASP A 187 17.69 1.92 -16.54
N GLY A 188 18.13 2.39 -17.71
CA GLY A 188 18.52 1.56 -18.84
C GLY A 188 17.38 0.83 -19.57
N ILE A 189 16.12 0.97 -19.16
CA ILE A 189 14.98 0.32 -19.82
C ILE A 189 14.21 1.36 -20.66
N PRO A 190 14.28 1.28 -22.01
CA PRO A 190 13.62 2.23 -22.89
C PRO A 190 12.10 2.09 -22.84
N ASN A 191 11.39 3.23 -22.93
CA ASN A 191 9.94 3.29 -23.13
C ASN A 191 9.11 2.48 -22.11
N PHE A 192 9.66 2.23 -20.92
CA PHE A 192 9.01 1.43 -19.89
C PHE A 192 8.55 2.32 -18.72
N ALA A 193 7.27 2.18 -18.36
CA ALA A 193 6.71 2.84 -17.19
C ALA A 193 5.82 1.90 -16.39
N PHE A 194 5.81 2.07 -15.07
CA PHE A 194 5.02 1.29 -14.13
C PHE A 194 4.52 2.16 -12.98
N THR A 195 3.55 1.65 -12.22
CA THR A 195 2.96 2.38 -11.09
C THR A 195 3.12 1.61 -9.79
N VAL A 196 3.70 2.27 -8.78
CA VAL A 196 3.75 1.75 -7.40
C VAL A 196 2.98 2.66 -6.46
N GLY A 197 1.95 2.09 -5.83
CA GLY A 197 1.08 2.82 -4.90
C GLY A 197 1.80 3.33 -3.64
N TYR A 198 1.13 4.23 -2.93
CA TYR A 198 1.56 4.68 -1.62
C TYR A 198 1.30 3.62 -0.56
N GLN A 199 2.14 3.57 0.48
CA GLN A 199 1.96 2.66 1.62
C GLN A 199 0.66 2.91 2.39
N ALA A 200 0.33 4.19 2.64
CA ALA A 200 -0.84 4.57 3.45
C ALA A 200 -1.99 5.19 2.66
N ALA A 201 -1.85 5.32 1.33
CA ALA A 201 -2.87 5.91 0.47
C ALA A 201 -3.46 4.90 -0.51
N THR A 202 -4.56 5.30 -1.14
CA THR A 202 -5.08 4.55 -2.28
C THR A 202 -4.08 4.54 -3.44
N TYR A 203 -3.96 3.39 -4.09
CA TYR A 203 -3.18 3.17 -5.31
C TYR A 203 -3.56 4.14 -6.43
N THR A 204 -4.87 4.43 -6.54
CA THR A 204 -5.43 5.28 -7.61
C THR A 204 -4.84 6.69 -7.63
N LEU A 205 -4.37 7.22 -6.49
CA LEU A 205 -3.68 8.52 -6.46
C LEU A 205 -2.36 8.49 -7.22
N LYS A 206 -1.57 7.42 -7.07
CA LYS A 206 -0.30 7.30 -7.81
C LYS A 206 -0.56 7.01 -9.28
N ALA A 207 -1.51 6.12 -9.58
CA ALA A 207 -1.86 5.80 -10.97
C ALA A 207 -2.29 7.04 -11.77
N ASP A 208 -3.10 7.93 -11.19
CA ASP A 208 -3.48 9.22 -11.79
C ASP A 208 -2.26 10.14 -12.04
N ILE A 209 -1.28 10.14 -11.14
CA ILE A 209 -0.04 10.92 -11.30
C ILE A 209 0.85 10.35 -12.41
N VAL A 210 1.10 9.04 -12.38
CA VAL A 210 1.95 8.35 -13.36
C VAL A 210 1.35 8.45 -14.75
N SER A 211 0.05 8.19 -14.90
CA SER A 211 -0.63 8.31 -16.20
C SER A 211 -0.52 9.72 -16.78
N ARG A 212 -0.70 10.78 -15.98
CA ARG A 212 -0.52 12.16 -16.45
C ARG A 212 0.91 12.46 -16.90
N TYR A 213 1.91 12.01 -16.15
CA TYR A 213 3.31 12.21 -16.54
C TYR A 213 3.61 11.47 -17.85
N VAL A 214 3.20 10.20 -17.95
CA VAL A 214 3.38 9.39 -19.16
C VAL A 214 2.66 10.01 -20.36
N SER A 215 1.43 10.51 -20.22
CA SER A 215 0.72 11.20 -21.31
C SER A 215 1.47 12.46 -21.79
N ARG A 216 2.02 13.26 -20.86
CA ARG A 216 2.84 14.43 -21.23
C ARG A 216 4.13 14.01 -21.93
N LEU A 217 4.79 12.97 -21.44
CA LEU A 217 6.01 12.42 -22.04
C LEU A 217 5.73 11.92 -23.45
N LEU A 218 4.69 11.11 -23.65
CA LEU A 218 4.28 10.61 -24.96
C LEU A 218 3.93 11.75 -25.93
N GLY A 219 3.22 12.79 -25.46
CA GLY A 219 2.95 13.98 -26.26
C GLY A 219 4.23 14.67 -26.73
N TYR A 220 5.19 14.85 -25.82
CA TYR A 220 6.50 15.42 -26.15
C TYR A 220 7.29 14.56 -27.16
N LEU A 221 7.29 13.23 -27.01
CA LEU A 221 7.94 12.35 -27.97
C LEU A 221 7.33 12.49 -29.38
N PHE A 222 5.99 12.53 -29.45
CA PHE A 222 5.27 12.67 -30.70
C PHE A 222 5.53 14.02 -31.38
N GLU A 223 5.43 15.13 -30.64
CA GLU A 223 5.64 16.49 -31.17
C GLU A 223 7.07 16.71 -31.68
N ASN A 224 8.05 16.00 -31.12
CA ASN A 224 9.48 16.18 -31.44
C ASN A 224 10.07 15.06 -32.32
N GLY A 225 9.24 14.13 -32.79
CA GLY A 225 9.67 13.00 -33.63
C GLY A 225 10.69 12.09 -32.94
N ILE A 226 10.55 11.87 -31.64
CA ILE A 226 11.41 11.02 -30.81
C ILE A 226 10.74 9.64 -30.68
N SER A 227 11.51 8.57 -30.86
CA SER A 227 10.98 7.20 -30.82
C SER A 227 11.23 6.48 -29.49
N SER A 228 12.27 6.89 -28.76
CA SER A 228 12.60 6.27 -27.48
C SER A 228 13.07 7.28 -26.44
N VAL A 229 12.70 6.99 -25.20
CA VAL A 229 13.20 7.67 -24.00
C VAL A 229 13.66 6.63 -22.98
N THR A 230 14.87 6.82 -22.46
CA THR A 230 15.49 5.94 -21.47
C THR A 230 16.07 6.79 -20.34
N PRO A 231 15.73 6.52 -19.07
CA PRO A 231 16.43 7.14 -17.97
C PRO A 231 17.81 6.49 -17.79
N HIS A 232 18.83 7.30 -17.50
CA HIS A 232 20.19 6.85 -17.22
C HIS A 232 20.73 7.46 -15.92
N LEU A 233 21.17 6.60 -15.00
CA LEU A 233 21.87 7.04 -13.79
C LEU A 233 23.37 7.19 -14.04
N ASP A 234 23.79 8.39 -14.43
CA ASP A 234 25.21 8.73 -14.63
C ASP A 234 25.87 9.38 -13.38
N ASP A 235 25.08 9.75 -12.38
CA ASP A 235 25.56 10.43 -11.16
C ASP A 235 26.10 9.43 -10.13
N SER A 236 27.43 9.31 -10.06
CA SER A 236 28.15 8.44 -9.12
C SER A 236 27.97 8.80 -7.64
N SER A 237 27.40 9.97 -7.32
CA SER A 237 27.08 10.35 -5.93
C SER A 237 25.72 9.84 -5.45
N VAL A 238 25.00 9.06 -6.27
CA VAL A 238 23.74 8.40 -5.88
C VAL A 238 24.06 7.00 -5.32
N ASP A 239 23.97 6.85 -4.00
CA ASP A 239 24.04 5.52 -3.38
C ASP A 239 22.77 4.71 -3.68
N LEU A 240 22.94 3.42 -3.90
CA LEU A 240 21.84 2.49 -4.15
C LEU A 240 21.27 1.94 -2.84
N GLU A 241 19.95 2.05 -2.69
CA GLU A 241 19.19 1.56 -1.55
C GLU A 241 18.15 0.51 -2.03
N PRO A 242 17.65 -0.36 -1.12
CA PRO A 242 16.49 -1.20 -1.43
C PRO A 242 15.28 -0.38 -1.90
N PHE A 243 14.49 -0.91 -2.83
CA PHE A 243 13.36 -0.24 -3.49
C PHE A 243 12.45 0.59 -2.56
N THR A 244 12.20 0.04 -1.38
CA THR A 244 11.33 0.63 -0.38
C THR A 244 11.87 0.31 1.01
N GLY A 245 11.57 1.15 1.99
CA GLY A 245 11.74 0.86 3.42
C GLY A 245 10.58 0.07 4.04
N TYR A 246 9.53 -0.26 3.27
CA TYR A 246 8.40 -1.05 3.75
C TYR A 246 8.81 -2.50 3.99
N ARG A 247 8.42 -3.09 5.13
CA ARG A 247 8.86 -4.43 5.53
C ARG A 247 7.74 -5.41 5.94
N PRO A 248 6.55 -5.44 5.31
CA PRO A 248 5.64 -6.57 5.54
C PRO A 248 6.25 -7.85 4.98
N GLY A 249 5.90 -9.01 5.56
CA GLY A 249 6.50 -10.29 5.19
C GLY A 249 6.36 -10.62 3.69
N TYR A 250 5.28 -10.20 3.04
CA TYR A 250 5.09 -10.42 1.60
C TYR A 250 5.99 -9.55 0.70
N VAL A 251 6.43 -8.37 1.16
CA VAL A 251 7.42 -7.54 0.46
C VAL A 251 8.82 -8.10 0.70
N GLN A 252 9.12 -8.52 1.93
CA GLN A 252 10.44 -9.07 2.28
C GLN A 252 10.81 -10.27 1.41
N ARG A 253 9.83 -11.12 1.07
CA ARG A 253 10.02 -12.29 0.20
C ARG A 253 10.48 -11.98 -1.22
N VAL A 254 10.20 -10.78 -1.73
CA VAL A 254 10.53 -10.38 -3.11
C VAL A 254 11.47 -9.19 -3.16
N LEU A 255 11.94 -8.70 -2.01
CA LEU A 255 12.67 -7.43 -1.92
C LEU A 255 13.98 -7.45 -2.72
N ALA A 256 14.61 -8.63 -2.82
CA ALA A 256 15.81 -8.84 -3.61
C ALA A 256 15.55 -8.79 -5.13
N ASP A 257 14.32 -9.07 -5.57
CA ASP A 257 13.94 -9.10 -6.99
C ASP A 257 13.44 -7.72 -7.48
N LEU A 258 13.11 -6.81 -6.55
CA LEU A 258 12.62 -5.47 -6.88
C LEU A 258 13.75 -4.58 -7.42
N PRO A 259 13.44 -3.61 -8.30
CA PRO A 259 14.35 -2.53 -8.65
C PRO A 259 14.93 -1.82 -7.44
N ARG A 260 16.13 -1.27 -7.55
CA ARG A 260 16.69 -0.42 -6.49
C ARG A 260 16.12 1.00 -6.56
N GLN A 261 16.35 1.77 -5.50
CA GLN A 261 16.14 3.22 -5.53
C GLN A 261 17.48 3.91 -5.23
N GLY A 262 17.63 5.16 -5.63
CA GLY A 262 18.77 5.99 -5.25
C GLY A 262 18.57 6.70 -3.91
N SER A 263 19.67 7.20 -3.33
CA SER A 263 19.69 7.97 -2.09
C SER A 263 19.03 9.35 -2.20
N LYS A 264 18.90 9.89 -3.42
CA LYS A 264 18.36 11.23 -3.69
C LYS A 264 17.45 11.26 -4.95
N PRO A 265 16.57 12.26 -5.07
CA PRO A 265 15.77 12.47 -6.29
C PRO A 265 16.68 12.74 -7.51
N PRO A 266 16.23 12.38 -8.73
CA PRO A 266 14.95 11.76 -9.08
C PRO A 266 14.90 10.23 -8.86
N TRP A 267 15.99 9.62 -8.39
CA TRP A 267 16.16 8.17 -8.23
C TRP A 267 15.55 7.60 -6.95
N ARG A 268 15.20 8.46 -5.98
CA ARG A 268 14.57 8.05 -4.72
C ARG A 268 13.05 7.97 -4.85
N LEU A 269 12.46 6.83 -4.43
CA LEU A 269 11.02 6.65 -4.43
C LEU A 269 10.35 7.62 -3.45
N SER A 270 9.47 8.47 -3.98
CA SER A 270 8.69 9.40 -3.17
C SER A 270 7.35 8.79 -2.74
N MET A 271 7.09 8.86 -1.44
CA MET A 271 5.80 8.48 -0.83
C MET A 271 4.95 9.72 -0.49
N ASN A 272 5.26 10.88 -1.09
CA ASN A 272 4.57 12.13 -0.85
C ASN A 272 3.75 12.54 -2.08
N TYR A 273 2.43 12.51 -1.93
CA TYR A 273 1.50 12.83 -3.00
C TYR A 273 1.70 14.22 -3.61
N TYR A 274 1.91 15.26 -2.80
CA TYR A 274 2.05 16.63 -3.31
C TYR A 274 3.34 16.80 -4.09
N ARG A 275 4.43 16.19 -3.63
CA ARG A 275 5.71 16.17 -4.34
C ARG A 275 5.58 15.49 -5.70
N ASP A 276 4.93 14.32 -5.72
CA ASP A 276 4.75 13.57 -6.97
C ASP A 276 3.81 14.28 -7.93
N MET A 277 2.77 14.92 -7.42
CA MET A 277 1.84 15.73 -8.22
C MET A 277 2.55 16.93 -8.86
N TRP A 278 3.44 17.59 -8.12
CA TRP A 278 4.25 18.69 -8.65
C TRP A 278 5.20 18.19 -9.75
N MET A 279 5.90 17.08 -9.52
CA MET A 279 6.74 16.44 -10.53
C MET A 279 5.93 16.09 -11.79
N ALA A 280 4.74 15.50 -11.65
CA ALA A 280 3.94 15.08 -12.79
C ALA A 280 3.28 16.24 -13.56
N ARG A 281 2.99 17.37 -12.91
CA ARG A 281 2.27 18.50 -13.55
C ARG A 281 3.16 19.67 -13.95
N ALA A 282 4.12 20.04 -13.12
CA ALA A 282 4.84 21.31 -13.23
C ALA A 282 6.28 21.14 -13.73
N GLN A 283 6.92 19.99 -13.46
CA GLN A 283 8.27 19.74 -13.93
C GLN A 283 8.26 19.49 -15.45
N SER A 284 9.28 19.99 -16.15
CA SER A 284 9.50 19.64 -17.56
C SER A 284 9.68 18.13 -17.71
N VAL A 285 9.28 17.62 -18.87
CA VAL A 285 9.59 16.25 -19.30
C VAL A 285 11.04 16.12 -19.73
N GLU A 286 11.65 17.22 -20.20
CA GLU A 286 13.09 17.28 -20.42
C GLU A 286 13.80 17.28 -19.07
N ASP A 287 14.71 16.33 -18.91
CA ASP A 287 15.44 16.09 -17.68
C ASP A 287 16.82 15.56 -18.08
N ALA A 288 17.88 16.02 -17.40
CA ALA A 288 19.25 15.63 -17.74
C ALA A 288 19.49 14.12 -17.64
N ASN A 289 18.67 13.40 -16.86
CA ASN A 289 18.76 11.95 -16.74
C ASN A 289 17.93 11.21 -17.79
N LEU A 290 17.19 11.90 -18.67
CA LEU A 290 16.38 11.27 -19.72
C LEU A 290 17.07 11.42 -21.07
N HIS A 291 17.44 10.29 -21.66
CA HIS A 291 18.09 10.23 -22.95
C HIS A 291 17.03 9.93 -24.00
N PHE A 292 16.94 10.81 -24.98
CA PHE A 292 15.98 10.74 -26.07
C PHE A 292 16.69 10.31 -27.33
N SER A 293 16.17 9.30 -28.02
CA SER A 293 16.69 8.87 -29.32
C SER A 293 15.60 8.88 -30.37
N ARG A 294 16.02 9.20 -31.59
CA ARG A 294 15.20 9.06 -32.80
C ARG A 294 15.61 7.77 -33.47
N ASN A 295 14.67 7.09 -34.11
CA ASN A 295 15.03 5.99 -34.99
C ASN A 295 15.88 6.59 -36.12
N SER A 296 17.13 6.17 -36.21
CA SER A 296 17.80 6.12 -37.50
C SER A 296 16.87 5.32 -38.39
N THR A 297 16.31 5.93 -39.44
CA THR A 297 15.58 5.19 -40.47
C THR A 297 16.44 4.00 -40.87
N VAL A 298 16.01 2.79 -40.50
CA VAL A 298 16.57 1.56 -41.05
C VAL A 298 16.28 1.66 -42.54
N SER A 299 17.35 1.87 -43.29
CA SER A 299 17.33 1.96 -44.76
C SER A 299 17.17 0.56 -45.35
#